data_AF-A0ABD3PBU3-F1
#
_entry.id   AF-A0ABD3PBU3-F1
#
_cell.length_a   1.000
_cell.length_b   1.000
_cell.length_c   1.000
_cell.angle_alpha   90.00
_cell.angle_beta   90.00
_cell.angle_gamma   90.00
#
_symmetry.space_group_name_H-M   'P 1'
#
loop_
_entity.id
_entity.type
_entity.pdbx_description
1 polymer ?
#
loop_
_entity_poly.entity_id
_entity_poly.type
_entity_poly.pdbx_seq_one_letter_code
_entity_poly.pdbx_strand_id
1 'polypeptide(L)'
;MFSWKKQPFSPTGQTPTMLKEHLIDENDVELAPKATPADDIGAELDAKLQECNIELLNETEEEKKERLTLQEKWDNKVMLAYTCTVAVAIVCNVFAMIAYQMGIIEIAFIIPLVTGPVVIHQREGLIKCRRTACFIQAEKREWIAELRNDSKEIKKLNDKLEANINVLQQEVDRLKGFESKLTSIAEQQGQDVNVFRALVKENGRINDVKKQMVEAIALQDLLSSVIQTDMNGDHFIGDSELNMLAFRLQQIEGVPFSGEELCTRFARWPGTKNLRSLVDCVRTLYIEKRREQVAAKEAHQTERLPRQLGTHLLWNDKMSYGVKIAHGVKA
;
A
#
# COMPACT_ATOMS: atom_id res chain seq x y z
N MET A 1 23.30 2.90 -70.13
CA MET A 1 21.85 3.19 -70.00
C MET A 1 21.11 1.87 -69.83
N PHE A 2 20.84 1.44 -68.60
CA PHE A 2 20.05 0.24 -68.32
C PHE A 2 18.66 0.65 -67.85
N SER A 3 17.67 0.37 -68.70
CA SER A 3 16.26 0.64 -68.46
C SER A 3 15.65 -0.50 -67.64
N TRP A 4 15.28 -0.22 -66.39
CA TRP A 4 14.51 -1.13 -65.55
C TRP A 4 13.01 -0.99 -65.90
N LYS A 5 12.48 -1.95 -66.65
CA LYS A 5 11.03 -2.15 -66.79
C LYS A 5 10.49 -2.76 -65.50
N LYS A 6 9.70 -2.00 -64.75
CA LYS A 6 8.86 -2.50 -63.65
C LYS A 6 7.75 -3.37 -64.23
N GLN A 7 7.70 -4.64 -63.85
CA GLN A 7 6.51 -5.48 -64.03
C GLN A 7 5.52 -5.21 -62.89
N PRO A 8 4.21 -5.13 -63.16
CA PRO A 8 3.20 -5.02 -62.12
C PRO A 8 2.95 -6.38 -61.46
N PHE A 9 3.06 -6.41 -60.14
CA PHE A 9 2.73 -7.56 -59.29
C PHE A 9 1.20 -7.66 -59.19
N SER A 10 0.61 -8.73 -59.71
CA SER A 10 -0.82 -9.05 -59.56
C SER A 10 -1.03 -9.93 -58.33
N PRO A 11 -1.82 -9.51 -57.33
CA PRO A 11 -2.16 -10.35 -56.18
C PRO A 11 -3.43 -11.14 -56.50
N THR A 12 -3.29 -12.30 -57.14
CA THR A 12 -4.32 -13.35 -57.10
C THR A 12 -3.83 -14.45 -56.17
N GLY A 13 -3.99 -14.20 -54.87
CA GLY A 13 -3.80 -15.18 -53.81
C GLY A 13 -5.14 -15.39 -53.12
N GLN A 14 -5.76 -16.53 -53.43
CA GLN A 14 -7.01 -17.01 -52.87
C GLN A 14 -6.99 -16.96 -51.34
N THR A 15 -8.02 -16.36 -50.75
CA THR A 15 -8.33 -16.48 -49.34
C THR A 15 -8.90 -17.88 -49.08
N PRO A 16 -8.31 -18.68 -48.18
CA PRO A 16 -9.00 -19.84 -47.66
C PRO A 16 -10.09 -19.34 -46.71
N THR A 17 -11.28 -19.18 -47.28
CA THR A 17 -12.52 -19.33 -46.51
C THR A 17 -12.59 -20.80 -46.12
N MET A 18 -12.56 -21.11 -44.82
CA MET A 18 -13.04 -22.34 -44.17
C MET A 18 -12.43 -22.37 -42.76
N LEU A 19 -12.95 -21.53 -41.86
CA LEU A 19 -12.91 -21.75 -40.40
C LEU A 19 -13.76 -20.65 -39.73
N LYS A 20 -15.06 -20.65 -40.08
CA LYS A 20 -16.10 -19.91 -39.38
C LYS A 20 -17.17 -20.93 -38.98
N GLU A 21 -16.89 -21.74 -37.96
CA GLU A 21 -17.89 -22.55 -37.26
C GLU A 21 -17.17 -23.20 -36.06
N HIS A 22 -17.03 -22.42 -35.00
CA HIS A 22 -16.91 -22.81 -33.59
C HIS A 22 -16.42 -21.59 -32.80
N LEU A 23 -17.18 -20.49 -32.91
CA LEU A 23 -17.29 -19.55 -31.81
C LEU A 23 -18.29 -20.22 -30.85
N ILE A 24 -17.75 -20.80 -29.77
CA ILE A 24 -18.53 -20.97 -28.56
C ILE A 24 -18.76 -19.54 -28.07
N ASP A 25 -20.02 -19.12 -28.04
CA ASP A 25 -20.43 -17.86 -27.41
C ASP A 25 -19.98 -17.89 -25.95
N GLU A 26 -18.89 -17.17 -25.64
CA GLU A 26 -18.39 -16.96 -24.28
C GLU A 26 -19.31 -16.05 -23.42
N ASN A 27 -20.51 -15.72 -23.91
CA ASN A 27 -21.46 -14.85 -23.24
C ASN A 27 -22.62 -15.56 -22.49
N ASP A 28 -22.72 -16.89 -22.53
CA ASP A 28 -23.87 -17.61 -21.93
C ASP A 28 -23.58 -18.34 -20.61
N VAL A 29 -22.48 -18.01 -19.92
CA VAL A 29 -22.29 -18.42 -18.51
C VAL A 29 -22.80 -17.31 -17.60
N GLU A 30 -24.10 -17.04 -17.65
CA GLU A 30 -24.82 -16.42 -16.55
C GLU A 30 -24.85 -17.41 -15.37
N LEU A 31 -23.78 -17.37 -14.56
CA LEU A 31 -23.79 -17.94 -13.22
C LEU A 31 -24.80 -17.13 -12.41
N ALA A 32 -26.04 -17.63 -12.36
CA ALA A 32 -27.06 -17.13 -11.47
C ALA A 32 -26.48 -17.02 -10.05
N PRO A 33 -26.47 -15.83 -9.42
CA PRO A 33 -25.99 -15.68 -8.07
C PRO A 33 -26.89 -16.52 -7.17
N LYS A 34 -26.32 -17.55 -6.56
CA LYS A 34 -26.98 -18.41 -5.59
C LYS A 34 -27.15 -17.60 -4.30
N ALA A 35 -28.13 -16.69 -4.29
CA ALA A 35 -28.51 -15.91 -3.13
C ALA A 35 -29.05 -16.87 -2.07
N THR A 36 -28.21 -17.20 -1.10
CA THR A 36 -28.64 -17.86 0.13
C THR A 36 -29.34 -16.82 1.01
N PRO A 37 -30.59 -17.05 1.46
CA PRO A 37 -31.37 -16.08 2.25
C PRO A 37 -30.83 -15.85 3.68
N ALA A 38 -29.63 -16.34 3.99
CA ALA A 38 -28.94 -16.11 5.26
C ALA A 38 -28.12 -14.80 5.27
N ASP A 39 -27.79 -14.24 4.10
CA ASP A 39 -26.98 -13.02 3.99
C ASP A 39 -27.80 -11.73 4.16
N ASP A 40 -29.13 -11.79 3.93
CA ASP A 40 -30.01 -10.62 4.05
C ASP A 40 -30.23 -10.17 5.51
N ILE A 41 -30.27 -11.12 6.46
CA ILE A 41 -30.43 -10.78 7.89
C ILE A 41 -29.16 -10.12 8.42
N GLY A 42 -27.98 -10.56 7.95
CA GLY A 42 -26.70 -9.95 8.29
C GLY A 42 -26.61 -8.51 7.76
N ALA A 43 -27.00 -8.29 6.51
CA ALA A 43 -26.99 -6.97 5.89
C ALA A 43 -27.99 -6.00 6.56
N GLU A 44 -29.19 -6.46 6.92
CA GLU A 44 -30.18 -5.62 7.62
C GLU A 44 -29.75 -5.28 9.05
N LEU A 45 -29.16 -6.24 9.77
CA LEU A 45 -28.65 -6.01 11.13
C LEU A 45 -27.44 -5.08 11.11
N ASP A 46 -26.52 -5.24 10.16
CA ASP A 46 -25.37 -4.35 9.97
C ASP A 46 -25.80 -2.95 9.52
N ALA A 47 -26.85 -2.82 8.70
CA ALA A 47 -27.42 -1.54 8.31
C ALA A 47 -28.07 -0.81 9.51
N LYS A 48 -28.86 -1.52 10.32
CA LYS A 48 -29.47 -0.95 11.56
C LYS A 48 -28.43 -0.62 12.61
N LEU A 49 -27.38 -1.44 12.74
CA LEU A 49 -26.22 -1.13 13.60
C LEU A 49 -25.44 0.08 13.09
N GLN A 50 -25.31 0.25 11.77
CA GLN A 50 -24.72 1.47 11.20
C GLN A 50 -25.58 2.69 11.47
N GLU A 51 -26.89 2.64 11.27
CA GLU A 51 -27.81 3.76 11.54
C GLU A 51 -27.74 4.22 13.00
N CYS A 52 -27.88 3.30 13.97
CA CYS A 52 -27.79 3.65 15.39
C CYS A 52 -26.40 4.15 15.81
N ASN A 53 -25.33 3.70 15.13
CA ASN A 53 -23.97 4.05 15.50
C ASN A 53 -23.49 5.33 14.81
N ILE A 54 -24.03 5.68 13.63
CA ILE A 54 -23.78 6.94 12.92
C ILE A 54 -24.44 8.11 13.65
N GLU A 55 -25.66 7.92 14.17
CA GLU A 55 -26.36 8.94 14.95
C GLU A 55 -25.63 9.28 16.27
N LEU A 56 -24.89 8.31 16.83
CA LEU A 56 -24.07 8.50 18.05
C LEU A 56 -22.63 8.96 17.79
N LEU A 57 -22.09 8.73 16.58
CA LEU A 57 -20.74 9.17 16.17
C LEU A 57 -20.71 10.60 15.64
N ASN A 58 -21.86 11.14 15.22
CA ASN A 58 -21.98 12.52 14.77
C ASN A 58 -22.23 13.53 15.91
N GLU A 59 -22.38 13.08 17.16
CA GLU A 59 -22.31 13.99 18.30
C GLU A 59 -20.89 14.57 18.36
N THR A 60 -20.77 15.85 18.05
CA THR A 60 -19.50 16.57 18.10
C THR A 60 -18.92 16.49 19.50
N GLU A 61 -17.59 16.45 19.61
CA GLU A 61 -16.88 16.45 20.89
C GLU A 61 -17.29 17.64 21.79
N GLU A 62 -17.82 18.71 21.19
CA GLU A 62 -18.42 19.84 21.90
C GLU A 62 -19.73 19.48 22.60
N GLU A 63 -20.67 18.81 21.93
CA GLU A 63 -21.94 18.37 22.53
C GLU A 63 -21.72 17.37 23.68
N LYS A 64 -20.72 16.48 23.55
CA LYS A 64 -20.34 15.56 24.63
C LYS A 64 -19.81 16.30 25.85
N LYS A 65 -18.94 17.30 25.65
CA LYS A 65 -18.42 18.16 26.74
C LYS A 65 -19.55 18.94 27.40
N GLU A 66 -20.49 19.48 26.63
CA GLU A 66 -21.65 20.17 27.18
C GLU A 66 -22.51 19.26 28.06
N ARG A 67 -22.83 18.04 27.61
CA ARG A 67 -23.58 17.08 28.42
C ARG A 67 -22.87 16.71 29.72
N LEU A 68 -21.55 16.48 29.66
CA LEU A 68 -20.75 16.20 30.85
C LEU A 68 -20.76 17.38 31.84
N THR A 69 -20.59 18.61 31.36
CA THR A 69 -20.62 19.80 32.23
C THR A 69 -22.01 20.06 32.84
N LEU A 70 -23.09 19.80 32.11
CA LEU A 70 -24.46 19.89 32.62
C LEU A 70 -24.72 18.84 33.70
N GLN A 71 -24.24 17.62 33.49
CA GLN A 71 -24.35 16.55 34.47
C GLN A 71 -23.54 16.86 35.73
N GLU A 72 -22.33 17.40 35.61
CA GLU A 72 -21.54 17.85 36.77
C GLU A 72 -22.22 18.98 37.55
N LYS A 73 -22.86 19.93 36.86
CA LYS A 73 -23.66 20.97 37.52
C LYS A 73 -24.83 20.38 38.29
N TRP A 74 -25.49 19.36 37.76
CA TRP A 74 -26.58 18.66 38.44
C TRP A 74 -26.07 17.85 39.65
N ASP A 75 -24.99 17.09 39.50
CA ASP A 75 -24.40 16.32 40.59
C ASP A 75 -23.91 17.22 41.73
N ASN A 76 -23.30 18.38 41.41
CA ASN A 76 -22.91 19.38 42.40
C ASN A 76 -24.11 19.99 43.13
N LYS A 77 -25.20 20.30 42.41
CA LYS A 77 -26.44 20.80 43.01
C LYS A 77 -27.08 19.77 43.93
N VAL A 78 -27.12 18.51 43.52
CA VAL A 78 -27.64 17.41 44.32
C VAL A 78 -26.77 17.23 45.57
N MET A 79 -25.45 17.19 45.45
CA MET A 79 -24.54 17.10 46.59
C MET A 79 -24.72 18.26 47.57
N LEU A 80 -24.82 19.50 47.08
CA LEU A 80 -25.09 20.67 47.90
C LEU A 80 -26.40 20.52 48.67
N ALA A 81 -27.48 20.10 48.00
CA ALA A 81 -28.79 19.90 48.62
C ALA A 81 -28.71 18.85 49.74
N TYR A 82 -28.05 17.71 49.50
CA TYR A 82 -27.87 16.69 50.53
C TYR A 82 -27.05 17.19 51.72
N THR A 83 -25.92 17.89 51.49
CA THR A 83 -25.11 18.48 52.55
C THR A 83 -25.92 19.49 53.38
N CYS A 84 -26.72 20.32 52.74
CA CYS A 84 -27.64 21.24 53.43
C CYS A 84 -28.67 20.48 54.28
N THR A 85 -29.30 19.42 53.76
CA THR A 85 -30.27 18.64 54.54
C THR A 85 -29.65 17.97 55.77
N VAL A 86 -28.43 17.43 55.65
CA VAL A 86 -27.70 16.85 56.79
C VAL A 86 -27.33 17.93 57.80
N ALA A 87 -26.85 19.09 57.35
CA ALA A 87 -26.52 20.21 58.23
C ALA A 87 -27.74 20.71 59.01
N VAL A 88 -28.89 20.87 58.35
CA VAL A 88 -30.16 21.27 58.98
C VAL A 88 -30.60 20.22 60.01
N ALA A 89 -30.49 18.93 59.68
CA ALA A 89 -30.83 17.85 60.62
C ALA A 89 -29.92 17.86 61.86
N ILE A 90 -28.60 18.08 61.69
CA ILE A 90 -27.65 18.21 62.81
C ILE A 90 -28.03 19.40 63.70
N VAL A 91 -28.28 20.57 63.11
CA VAL A 91 -28.68 21.78 63.87
C VAL A 91 -29.98 21.55 64.63
N CYS A 92 -30.97 20.90 64.00
CA CYS A 92 -32.25 20.57 64.64
C CYS A 92 -32.06 19.59 65.82
N ASN A 93 -31.21 18.57 65.66
CA ASN A 93 -30.91 17.61 66.72
C ASN A 93 -30.18 18.26 67.91
N VAL A 94 -29.21 19.15 67.64
CA VAL A 94 -28.51 19.93 68.69
C VAL A 94 -29.49 20.84 69.43
N PHE A 95 -30.38 21.51 68.71
CA PHE A 95 -31.41 22.35 69.32
C PHE A 95 -32.38 21.54 70.18
N ALA A 96 -32.80 20.36 69.72
CA ALA A 96 -33.66 19.45 70.47
C ALA A 96 -32.97 18.91 71.74
N MET A 97 -31.66 18.60 71.69
CA MET A 97 -30.89 18.23 72.89
C MET A 97 -30.88 19.35 73.95
N ILE A 98 -30.77 20.62 73.53
CA ILE A 98 -30.79 21.76 74.47
C ILE A 98 -32.18 21.91 75.10
N ALA A 99 -33.25 21.67 74.35
CA ALA A 99 -34.62 21.86 74.81
C ALA A 99 -35.12 20.72 75.74
N TYR A 100 -34.65 19.48 75.58
CA TYR A 100 -35.19 18.31 76.30
C TYR A 100 -34.08 17.50 76.99
N GLN A 101 -34.01 17.58 78.33
CA GLN A 101 -33.06 16.83 79.18
C GLN A 101 -33.48 15.39 79.51
N MET A 102 -33.94 14.62 78.52
CA MET A 102 -34.29 13.20 78.71
C MET A 102 -33.16 12.32 78.15
N GLY A 103 -32.49 11.54 79.00
CA GLY A 103 -31.30 10.76 78.59
C GLY A 103 -31.50 9.73 77.47
N ILE A 104 -32.74 9.26 77.24
CA ILE A 104 -33.05 8.35 76.11
C ILE A 104 -32.93 9.09 74.76
N ILE A 105 -33.23 10.38 74.74
CA ILE A 105 -33.24 11.21 73.53
C ILE A 105 -31.80 11.52 73.07
N GLU A 106 -30.85 11.60 74.00
CA GLU A 106 -29.43 11.86 73.69
C GLU A 106 -28.81 10.75 72.84
N ILE A 107 -29.11 9.48 73.14
CA ILE A 107 -28.58 8.33 72.40
C ILE A 107 -29.11 8.31 70.96
N ALA A 108 -30.39 8.63 70.76
CA ALA A 108 -31.01 8.66 69.44
C ALA A 108 -30.40 9.74 68.52
N PHE A 109 -29.94 10.86 69.09
CA PHE A 109 -29.36 11.96 68.33
C PHE A 109 -27.88 11.79 67.99
N ILE A 110 -27.15 10.93 68.70
CA ILE A 110 -25.75 10.60 68.36
C ILE A 110 -25.67 9.83 67.03
N ILE A 111 -26.65 8.97 66.74
CA ILE A 111 -26.64 8.12 65.54
C ILE A 111 -26.60 8.96 64.24
N PRO A 112 -27.51 9.94 64.01
CA PRO A 112 -27.46 10.82 62.85
C PRO A 112 -26.15 11.63 62.71
N LEU A 113 -25.56 12.04 63.85
CA LEU A 113 -24.33 12.82 63.88
C LEU A 113 -23.14 12.04 63.29
N VAL A 114 -23.09 10.73 63.55
CA VAL A 114 -22.06 9.83 63.03
C VAL A 114 -22.39 9.36 61.61
N THR A 115 -23.66 9.03 61.33
CA THR A 115 -24.05 8.52 60.00
C THR A 115 -23.99 9.58 58.91
N GLY A 116 -24.23 10.86 59.23
CA GLY A 116 -24.23 11.96 58.25
C GLY A 116 -22.91 12.09 57.48
N PRO A 117 -21.77 12.29 58.16
CA PRO A 117 -20.46 12.36 57.51
C PRO A 117 -20.08 11.08 56.75
N VAL A 118 -20.46 9.90 57.28
CA VAL A 118 -20.18 8.61 56.62
C VAL A 118 -20.93 8.49 55.29
N VAL A 119 -22.20 8.88 55.26
CA VAL A 119 -23.00 8.85 54.01
C VAL A 119 -22.46 9.84 52.98
N ILE A 120 -22.02 11.03 53.40
CA ILE A 120 -21.38 12.01 52.50
C ILE A 120 -20.09 11.42 51.90
N HIS A 121 -19.24 10.82 52.73
CA HIS A 121 -17.99 10.23 52.27
C HIS A 121 -18.20 9.04 51.32
N GLN A 122 -19.13 8.15 51.63
CA GLN A 122 -19.48 7.03 50.75
C GLN A 122 -20.01 7.50 49.40
N ARG A 123 -20.82 8.58 49.40
CA ARG A 123 -21.40 9.13 48.18
C ARG A 123 -20.36 9.82 47.30
N GLU A 124 -19.41 10.53 47.87
CA GLU A 124 -18.28 11.07 47.12
C GLU A 124 -17.47 9.95 46.44
N GLY A 125 -17.29 8.82 47.12
CA GLY A 125 -16.67 7.62 46.54
C GLY A 125 -17.43 7.10 45.32
N LEU A 126 -18.75 6.96 45.42
CA LEU A 126 -19.60 6.50 44.31
C LEU A 126 -19.60 7.46 43.12
N ILE A 127 -19.60 8.77 43.35
CA ILE A 127 -19.51 9.77 42.27
C ILE A 127 -18.16 9.67 41.55
N LYS A 128 -17.05 9.51 42.31
CA LYS A 128 -15.72 9.32 41.72
C LYS A 128 -15.66 8.04 40.88
N CYS A 129 -16.21 6.92 41.36
CA CYS A 129 -16.28 5.67 40.61
C CYS A 129 -17.17 5.76 39.36
N ARG A 130 -18.30 6.50 39.42
CA ARG A 130 -19.16 6.70 38.26
C ARG A 130 -18.46 7.54 37.19
N ARG A 131 -17.72 8.57 37.59
CA ARG A 131 -16.93 9.40 36.69
C ARG A 131 -15.90 8.55 35.94
N THR A 132 -15.11 7.74 36.65
CA THR A 132 -14.11 6.89 36.01
C THR A 132 -14.74 5.83 35.10
N ALA A 133 -15.86 5.23 35.50
CA ALA A 133 -16.58 4.26 34.66
C ALA A 133 -17.08 4.88 33.34
N CYS A 134 -17.55 6.13 33.37
CA CYS A 134 -17.98 6.84 32.16
C CYS A 134 -16.81 7.12 31.21
N PHE A 135 -15.66 7.55 31.74
CA PHE A 135 -14.44 7.74 30.95
C PHE A 135 -13.96 6.44 30.30
N ILE A 136 -13.92 5.35 31.08
CA ILE A 136 -13.52 4.02 30.57
C ILE A 136 -14.49 3.53 29.48
N GLN A 137 -15.79 3.78 29.62
CA GLN A 137 -16.76 3.42 28.59
C GLN A 137 -16.61 4.24 27.30
N ALA A 138 -16.29 5.53 27.40
CA ALA A 138 -16.05 6.38 26.24
C ALA A 138 -14.79 5.92 25.48
N GLU A 139 -13.69 5.72 26.19
CA GLU A 139 -12.42 5.22 25.62
C GLU A 139 -12.60 3.85 24.96
N LYS A 140 -13.33 2.93 25.60
CA LYS A 140 -13.63 1.62 25.02
C LYS A 140 -14.43 1.73 23.71
N ARG A 141 -15.37 2.68 23.62
CA ARG A 141 -16.16 2.88 22.39
C ARG A 141 -15.32 3.44 21.26
N GLU A 142 -14.43 4.38 21.57
CA GLU A 142 -13.47 4.94 20.61
C GLU A 142 -12.57 3.83 20.05
N TRP A 143 -12.00 3.01 20.94
CA TRP A 143 -11.16 1.88 20.52
C TRP A 143 -11.92 0.84 19.68
N ILE A 144 -13.18 0.56 20.01
CA ILE A 144 -14.03 -0.31 19.17
C ILE A 144 -14.30 0.31 17.79
N ALA A 145 -14.48 1.63 17.71
CA ALA A 145 -14.70 2.32 16.44
C ALA A 145 -13.44 2.29 15.56
N GLU A 146 -12.27 2.50 16.15
CA GLU A 146 -10.95 2.36 15.50
C GLU A 146 -10.76 0.94 14.98
N LEU A 147 -10.95 -0.07 15.83
CA LEU A 147 -10.82 -1.49 15.46
C LEU A 147 -11.77 -1.89 14.32
N ARG A 148 -12.97 -1.31 14.28
CA ARG A 148 -13.92 -1.51 13.17
C ARG A 148 -13.43 -0.85 11.88
N ASN A 149 -12.80 0.31 11.94
CA ASN A 149 -12.22 0.96 10.77
C ASN A 149 -11.04 0.17 10.23
N ASP A 150 -10.16 -0.30 11.09
CA ASP A 150 -9.03 -1.18 10.72
C ASP A 150 -9.55 -2.46 10.07
N SER A 151 -10.58 -3.08 10.65
CA SER A 151 -11.22 -4.27 10.07
C SER A 151 -11.78 -4.00 8.67
N LYS A 152 -12.42 -2.84 8.45
CA LYS A 152 -12.91 -2.44 7.11
C LYS A 152 -11.77 -2.21 6.13
N GLU A 153 -10.66 -1.62 6.58
CA GLU A 153 -9.48 -1.41 5.73
C GLU A 153 -8.83 -2.74 5.34
N ILE A 154 -8.64 -3.64 6.30
CA ILE A 154 -8.13 -4.99 6.05
C ILE A 154 -9.03 -5.73 5.07
N LYS A 155 -10.37 -5.62 5.21
CA LYS A 155 -11.31 -6.21 4.26
C LYS A 155 -11.11 -5.66 2.85
N LYS A 156 -11.01 -4.33 2.69
CA LYS A 156 -10.72 -3.71 1.38
C LYS A 156 -9.38 -4.17 0.78
N LEU A 157 -8.36 -4.38 1.61
CA LEU A 157 -7.06 -4.89 1.16
C LEU A 157 -7.17 -6.35 0.72
N ASN A 158 -7.93 -7.18 1.44
CA ASN A 158 -8.20 -8.56 1.03
C ASN A 158 -8.97 -8.61 -0.30
N ASP A 159 -10.01 -7.79 -0.46
CA ASP A 159 -10.79 -7.72 -1.71
C ASP A 159 -9.89 -7.32 -2.90
N LYS A 160 -8.97 -6.37 -2.70
CA LYS A 160 -7.96 -5.98 -3.71
C LYS A 160 -6.99 -7.12 -4.03
N LEU A 161 -6.53 -7.84 -3.00
CA LEU A 161 -5.62 -8.96 -3.18
C LEU A 161 -6.30 -10.10 -3.95
N GLU A 162 -7.56 -10.39 -3.63
CA GLU A 162 -8.37 -11.38 -4.35
C GLU A 162 -8.58 -10.99 -5.82
N ALA A 163 -8.88 -9.71 -6.09
CA ALA A 163 -8.95 -9.19 -7.46
C ALA A 163 -7.61 -9.37 -8.21
N ASN A 164 -6.48 -9.10 -7.56
CA ASN A 164 -5.16 -9.30 -8.15
C ASN A 164 -4.86 -10.78 -8.41
N ILE A 165 -5.23 -11.67 -7.49
CA ILE A 165 -5.11 -13.13 -7.68
C ILE A 165 -5.92 -13.57 -8.90
N ASN A 166 -7.14 -13.06 -9.08
CA ASN A 166 -7.98 -13.39 -10.23
C ASN A 166 -7.36 -12.92 -11.55
N VAL A 167 -6.77 -11.72 -11.59
CA VAL A 167 -6.04 -11.22 -12.76
C VAL A 167 -4.81 -12.08 -13.05
N LEU A 168 -4.00 -12.40 -12.03
CA LEU A 168 -2.84 -13.28 -12.16
C LEU A 168 -3.22 -14.68 -12.63
N GLN A 169 -4.33 -15.23 -12.14
CA GLN A 169 -4.85 -16.52 -12.57
C GLN A 169 -5.26 -16.49 -14.05
N GLN A 170 -5.92 -15.43 -14.50
CA GLN A 170 -6.27 -15.22 -15.90
C GLN A 170 -5.01 -15.12 -16.79
N GLU A 171 -3.95 -14.44 -16.33
CA GLU A 171 -2.67 -14.36 -17.03
C GLU A 171 -1.97 -15.72 -17.11
N VAL A 172 -1.97 -16.50 -16.03
CA VAL A 172 -1.44 -17.86 -15.99
C VAL A 172 -2.20 -18.76 -16.97
N ASP A 173 -3.52 -18.68 -17.02
CA ASP A 173 -4.32 -19.50 -17.92
C ASP A 173 -4.13 -19.07 -19.38
N ARG A 174 -3.95 -17.76 -19.64
CA ARG A 174 -3.53 -17.26 -20.95
C ARG A 174 -2.14 -17.78 -21.34
N LEU A 175 -1.18 -17.82 -20.41
CA LEU A 175 0.16 -18.35 -20.64
C LEU A 175 0.15 -19.86 -20.90
N LYS A 176 -0.64 -20.64 -20.16
CA LYS A 176 -0.88 -22.06 -20.47
C LYS A 176 -1.47 -22.26 -21.87
N GLY A 177 -2.41 -21.39 -22.27
CA GLY A 177 -2.94 -21.39 -23.63
C GLY A 177 -1.86 -21.12 -24.69
N PHE A 178 -0.91 -20.22 -24.42
CA PHE A 178 0.24 -20.00 -25.29
C PHE A 178 1.24 -21.16 -25.27
N GLU A 179 1.50 -21.77 -24.12
CA GLU A 179 2.37 -22.93 -24.00
C GLU A 179 1.81 -24.11 -24.79
N SER A 180 0.51 -24.39 -24.67
CA SER A 180 -0.15 -25.43 -25.46
C SER A 180 -0.05 -25.16 -26.97
N LYS A 181 -0.26 -23.91 -27.40
CA LYS A 181 -0.06 -23.50 -28.80
C LYS A 181 1.39 -23.65 -29.25
N LEU A 182 2.36 -23.25 -28.43
CA LEU A 182 3.78 -23.38 -28.73
C LEU A 182 4.22 -24.84 -28.80
N THR A 183 3.72 -25.71 -27.93
CA THR A 183 3.98 -27.15 -27.96
C THR A 183 3.38 -27.76 -29.23
N SER A 184 2.14 -27.42 -29.60
CA SER A 184 1.53 -27.86 -30.86
C SER A 184 2.29 -27.36 -32.09
N ILE A 185 2.77 -26.11 -32.07
CA ILE A 185 3.64 -25.57 -33.12
C ILE A 185 4.97 -26.32 -33.13
N ALA A 186 5.61 -26.56 -31.99
CA ALA A 186 6.89 -27.25 -31.91
C ALA A 186 6.81 -28.71 -32.38
N GLU A 187 5.69 -29.40 -32.09
CA GLU A 187 5.39 -30.73 -32.62
C GLU A 187 5.16 -30.71 -34.13
N GLN A 188 4.47 -29.69 -34.65
CA GLN A 188 4.32 -29.46 -36.10
C GLN A 188 5.63 -29.01 -36.78
N GLN A 189 6.49 -28.31 -36.03
CA GLN A 189 7.70 -27.64 -36.50
C GLN A 189 8.98 -28.31 -36.02
N GLY A 190 9.00 -29.63 -35.82
CA GLY A 190 10.25 -30.39 -35.67
C GLY A 190 11.29 -30.14 -36.80
N GLN A 191 10.93 -29.41 -37.86
CA GLN A 191 11.80 -28.91 -38.93
C GLN A 191 12.20 -27.42 -38.84
N ASP A 192 11.68 -26.60 -37.90
CA ASP A 192 11.72 -25.12 -37.98
C ASP A 192 12.51 -24.40 -36.85
N VAL A 193 13.52 -25.06 -36.29
CA VAL A 193 14.47 -24.45 -35.31
C VAL A 193 15.13 -23.17 -35.85
N ASN A 194 15.25 -23.06 -37.18
CA ASN A 194 15.80 -21.89 -37.84
C ASN A 194 14.88 -20.67 -37.75
N VAL A 195 13.55 -20.83 -37.87
CA VAL A 195 12.59 -19.73 -37.70
C VAL A 195 12.53 -19.28 -36.24
N PHE A 196 12.58 -20.21 -35.28
CA PHE A 196 12.69 -19.84 -33.86
C PHE A 196 13.94 -19.01 -33.57
N ARG A 197 15.11 -19.42 -34.09
CA ARG A 197 16.36 -18.64 -33.97
C ARG A 197 16.21 -17.24 -34.60
N ALA A 198 15.54 -17.14 -35.74
CA ALA A 198 15.29 -15.86 -36.40
C ALA A 198 14.36 -14.96 -35.55
N LEU A 199 13.31 -15.51 -34.94
CA LEU A 199 12.40 -14.78 -34.04
C LEU A 199 13.10 -14.31 -32.76
N VAL A 200 13.96 -15.13 -32.15
CA VAL A 200 14.75 -14.71 -30.98
C VAL A 200 15.70 -13.57 -31.34
N LYS A 201 16.34 -13.63 -32.51
CA LYS A 201 17.22 -12.55 -33.01
C LYS A 201 16.43 -11.27 -33.26
N GLU A 202 15.23 -11.37 -33.83
CA GLU A 202 14.36 -10.23 -34.08
C GLU A 202 13.82 -9.61 -32.79
N ASN A 203 13.43 -10.42 -31.81
CA ASN A 203 13.04 -9.95 -30.49
C ASN A 203 14.20 -9.24 -29.77
N GLY A 204 15.43 -9.73 -29.93
CA GLY A 204 16.64 -9.04 -29.47
C GLY A 204 16.76 -7.65 -30.08
N ARG A 205 16.63 -7.55 -31.41
CA ARG A 205 16.66 -6.27 -32.14
C ARG A 205 15.55 -5.31 -31.70
N ILE A 206 14.32 -5.79 -31.53
CA ILE A 206 13.18 -4.98 -31.05
C ILE A 206 13.45 -4.46 -29.63
N ASN A 207 14.00 -5.29 -28.75
CA ASN A 207 14.34 -4.88 -27.40
C ASN A 207 15.42 -3.81 -27.37
N ASP A 208 16.41 -3.87 -28.26
CA ASP A 208 17.44 -2.84 -28.36
C ASP A 208 16.88 -1.51 -28.86
N VAL A 209 15.96 -1.54 -29.83
CA VAL A 209 15.23 -0.33 -30.28
C VAL A 209 14.37 0.25 -29.15
N LYS A 210 13.67 -0.60 -28.38
CA LYS A 210 12.88 -0.15 -27.22
C LYS A 210 13.76 0.52 -26.15
N LYS A 211 14.94 -0.02 -25.87
CA LYS A 211 15.89 0.61 -24.93
C LYS A 211 16.32 1.99 -25.41
N GLN A 212 16.67 2.13 -26.69
CA GLN A 212 17.02 3.43 -27.28
C GLN A 212 15.85 4.43 -27.20
N MET A 213 14.62 3.95 -27.40
CA MET A 213 13.42 4.79 -27.29
C MET A 213 13.18 5.28 -25.85
N VAL A 214 13.31 4.39 -24.85
CA VAL A 214 13.20 4.77 -23.43
C VAL A 214 14.28 5.78 -23.05
N GLU A 215 15.51 5.61 -23.55
CA GLU A 215 16.60 6.57 -23.34
C GLU A 215 16.30 7.93 -23.97
N ALA A 216 15.74 7.95 -25.18
CA ALA A 216 15.35 9.18 -25.85
C ALA A 216 14.23 9.91 -25.08
N ILE A 217 13.24 9.18 -24.56
CA ILE A 217 12.15 9.74 -23.73
C ILE A 217 12.74 10.33 -22.44
N ALA A 218 13.57 9.58 -21.71
CA ALA A 218 14.19 10.06 -20.49
C ALA A 218 15.05 11.32 -20.72
N LEU A 219 15.78 11.39 -21.86
CA LEU A 219 16.54 12.58 -22.24
C LEU A 219 15.65 13.77 -22.60
N GLN A 220 14.52 13.54 -23.27
CA GLN A 220 13.54 14.57 -23.59
C GLN A 220 12.89 15.13 -22.32
N ASP A 221 12.51 14.27 -21.38
CA ASP A 221 11.92 14.67 -20.09
C ASP A 221 12.94 15.43 -19.25
N LEU A 222 14.19 14.96 -19.23
CA LEU A 222 15.31 15.64 -18.58
C LEU A 222 15.51 17.04 -19.15
N LEU A 223 15.57 17.19 -20.48
CA LEU A 223 15.74 18.49 -21.13
C LEU A 223 14.54 19.41 -20.89
N SER A 224 13.33 18.87 -20.95
CA SER A 224 12.10 19.63 -20.69
C SER A 224 12.07 20.14 -19.25
N SER A 225 12.49 19.32 -18.28
CA SER A 225 12.60 19.72 -16.88
C SER A 225 13.62 20.84 -16.67
N VAL A 226 14.78 20.76 -17.34
CA VAL A 226 15.81 21.82 -17.32
C VAL A 226 15.29 23.13 -17.91
N ILE A 227 14.60 23.08 -19.05
CA ILE A 227 14.02 24.28 -19.68
C ILE A 227 12.93 24.90 -18.78
N GLN A 228 12.08 24.08 -18.16
CA GLN A 228 11.03 24.55 -17.25
C GLN A 228 11.55 25.05 -15.90
N THR A 229 12.86 24.96 -15.64
CA THR A 229 13.47 25.43 -14.39
C THR A 229 13.62 26.96 -14.38
N ASP A 230 13.87 27.56 -15.55
CA ASP A 230 13.96 29.01 -15.76
C ASP A 230 12.53 29.61 -15.81
N MET A 231 11.94 29.85 -14.65
CA MET A 231 10.55 30.33 -14.55
C MET A 231 10.43 31.83 -14.84
N ASN A 232 11.49 32.59 -14.52
CA ASN A 232 11.56 34.04 -14.64
C ASN A 232 12.10 34.51 -16.01
N GLY A 233 12.70 33.62 -16.80
CA GLY A 233 13.19 33.91 -18.14
C GLY A 233 14.46 34.77 -18.14
N ASP A 234 15.19 34.83 -17.03
CA ASP A 234 16.43 35.61 -16.93
C ASP A 234 17.67 34.80 -17.33
N HIS A 235 17.50 33.51 -17.62
CA HIS A 235 18.55 32.56 -17.99
C HIS A 235 19.63 32.34 -16.92
N PHE A 236 19.42 32.82 -15.69
CA PHE A 236 20.30 32.62 -14.54
C PHE A 236 19.65 31.64 -13.56
N ILE A 237 20.36 30.57 -13.23
CA ILE A 237 19.82 29.52 -12.35
C ILE A 237 20.16 29.83 -10.90
N GLY A 238 19.15 30.22 -10.14
CA GLY A 238 19.24 30.40 -8.70
C GLY A 238 19.28 29.08 -7.92
N ASP A 239 19.72 29.12 -6.67
CA ASP A 239 19.80 27.92 -5.83
C ASP A 239 18.40 27.33 -5.52
N SER A 240 17.35 28.16 -5.48
CA SER A 240 15.96 27.72 -5.34
C SER A 240 15.45 26.97 -6.58
N GLU A 241 15.79 27.44 -7.77
CA GLU A 241 15.41 26.82 -9.03
C GLU A 241 16.15 25.50 -9.22
N LEU A 242 17.42 25.46 -8.81
CA LEU A 242 18.23 24.25 -8.81
C LEU A 242 17.65 23.17 -7.87
N ASN A 243 17.16 23.56 -6.68
CA ASN A 243 16.49 22.64 -5.76
C ASN A 243 15.15 22.13 -6.34
N MET A 244 14.39 22.99 -7.03
CA MET A 244 13.17 22.58 -7.70
C MET A 244 13.45 21.60 -8.86
N LEU A 245 14.51 21.85 -9.64
CA LEU A 245 14.99 20.93 -10.66
C LEU A 245 15.39 19.59 -10.04
N ALA A 246 16.14 19.61 -8.93
CA ALA A 246 16.54 18.39 -8.22
C ALA A 246 15.32 17.54 -7.80
N PHE A 247 14.24 18.16 -7.33
CA PHE A 247 13.00 17.46 -7.01
C PHE A 247 12.31 16.87 -8.26
N ARG A 248 12.22 17.63 -9.36
CA ARG A 248 11.64 17.14 -10.62
C ARG A 248 12.45 15.97 -11.20
N LEU A 249 13.77 16.01 -11.08
CA LEU A 249 14.65 14.94 -11.56
C LEU A 249 14.45 13.61 -10.83
N GLN A 250 14.06 13.64 -9.55
CA GLN A 250 13.74 12.42 -8.81
C GLN A 250 12.48 11.72 -9.32
N GLN A 251 11.61 12.43 -10.04
CA GLN A 251 10.37 11.87 -10.60
C GLN A 251 10.57 11.27 -12.00
N ILE A 252 11.69 11.54 -12.68
CA ILE A 252 11.93 11.03 -14.03
C ILE A 252 12.57 9.65 -13.94
N GLU A 253 11.84 8.64 -14.43
CA GLU A 253 12.34 7.27 -14.49
C GLU A 253 13.51 7.14 -15.49
N GLY A 254 14.57 6.45 -15.08
CA GLY A 254 15.71 6.14 -15.96
C GLY A 254 16.86 7.15 -15.97
N VAL A 255 16.79 8.23 -15.17
CA VAL A 255 17.92 9.15 -14.94
C VAL A 255 18.94 8.49 -14.01
N PRO A 256 20.24 8.44 -14.37
CA PRO A 256 21.23 7.64 -13.65
C PRO A 256 21.93 8.38 -12.48
N PHE A 257 21.46 9.56 -12.09
CA PHE A 257 22.03 10.38 -11.00
C PHE A 257 20.94 10.98 -10.11
N SER A 258 21.30 11.34 -8.88
CA SER A 258 20.40 12.02 -7.96
C SER A 258 20.40 13.54 -8.20
N GLY A 259 19.31 14.22 -7.83
CA GLY A 259 19.23 15.68 -7.87
C GLY A 259 20.31 16.36 -7.03
N GLU A 260 20.69 15.77 -5.89
CA GLU A 260 21.75 16.28 -5.00
C GLU A 260 23.13 16.25 -5.66
N GLU A 261 23.42 15.20 -6.43
CA GLU A 261 24.66 15.06 -7.17
C GLU A 261 24.77 16.15 -8.25
N LEU A 262 23.65 16.44 -8.93
CA LEU A 262 23.57 17.55 -9.87
C LEU A 262 23.83 18.90 -9.17
N CYS A 263 23.19 19.16 -8.03
CA CYS A 263 23.39 20.41 -7.28
C CYS A 263 24.86 20.59 -6.88
N THR A 264 25.48 19.53 -6.35
CA THR A 264 26.88 19.54 -5.93
C THR A 264 27.84 19.75 -7.10
N ARG A 265 27.58 19.09 -8.24
CA ARG A 265 28.38 19.22 -9.47
C ARG A 265 28.26 20.62 -10.06
N PHE A 266 27.04 21.17 -10.11
CA PHE A 266 26.77 22.50 -10.65
C PHE A 266 27.35 23.61 -9.78
N ALA A 267 27.32 23.48 -8.46
CA ALA A 267 27.95 24.44 -7.53
C ALA A 267 29.48 24.53 -7.71
N ARG A 268 30.11 23.44 -8.16
CA ARG A 268 31.56 23.37 -8.46
C ARG A 268 31.90 23.72 -9.91
N TRP A 269 30.91 23.97 -10.76
CA TRP A 269 31.14 24.16 -12.19
C TRP A 269 31.84 25.50 -12.46
N PRO A 270 32.98 25.51 -13.16
CA PRO A 270 33.68 26.75 -13.49
C PRO A 270 32.91 27.49 -14.58
N GLY A 271 32.16 28.52 -14.22
CA GLY A 271 31.41 29.32 -15.20
C GLY A 271 30.37 30.23 -14.57
N THR A 272 29.68 31.01 -15.41
CA THR A 272 28.48 31.72 -15.00
C THR A 272 27.35 30.72 -14.78
N LYS A 273 26.53 30.92 -13.74
CA LYS A 273 25.35 30.10 -13.42
C LYS A 273 24.22 30.35 -14.43
N ASN A 274 24.46 30.07 -15.71
CA ASN A 274 23.48 30.22 -16.77
C ASN A 274 22.85 28.88 -17.17
N LEU A 275 21.68 28.93 -17.80
CA LEU A 275 20.95 27.75 -18.28
C LEU A 275 21.80 26.87 -19.22
N ARG A 276 22.67 27.48 -20.04
CA ARG A 276 23.57 26.75 -20.94
C ARG A 276 24.59 25.90 -20.18
N SER A 277 25.23 26.47 -19.15
CA SER A 277 26.17 25.72 -18.30
C SER A 277 25.47 24.62 -17.52
N LEU A 278 24.20 24.82 -17.15
CA LEU A 278 23.38 23.77 -16.52
C LEU A 278 23.14 22.60 -17.49
N VAL A 279 22.73 22.88 -18.74
CA VAL A 279 22.55 21.84 -19.77
C VAL A 279 23.85 21.08 -20.03
N ASP A 280 24.99 21.79 -20.14
CA ASP A 280 26.30 21.16 -20.35
C ASP A 280 26.73 20.31 -19.13
N CYS A 281 26.45 20.78 -17.91
CA CYS A 281 26.68 20.03 -16.67
C CYS A 281 25.83 18.75 -16.62
N VAL A 282 24.52 18.86 -16.87
CA VAL A 282 23.58 17.73 -16.93
C VAL A 282 24.01 16.72 -17.98
N ARG A 283 24.38 17.18 -19.17
CA ARG A 283 24.87 16.32 -20.27
C ARG A 283 26.13 15.56 -19.86
N THR A 284 27.08 16.25 -19.25
CA THR A 284 28.35 15.64 -18.79
C THR A 284 28.09 14.58 -17.74
N LEU A 285 27.26 14.91 -16.74
CA LEU A 285 26.89 14.01 -15.65
C LEU A 285 26.14 12.77 -16.17
N TYR A 286 25.22 12.95 -17.13
CA TYR A 286 24.49 11.84 -17.75
C TYR A 286 25.44 10.87 -18.45
N ILE A 287 26.39 11.37 -19.25
CA ILE A 287 27.36 10.54 -19.98
C ILE A 287 28.27 9.77 -19.01
N GLU A 288 28.77 10.45 -17.98
CA GLU A 288 29.65 9.87 -16.96
C GLU A 288 28.95 8.72 -16.22
N LYS A 289 27.73 8.95 -15.72
CA LYS A 289 26.96 7.93 -15.01
C LYS A 289 26.50 6.78 -15.89
N ARG A 290 26.18 7.04 -17.16
CA ARG A 290 25.89 5.95 -18.10
C ARG A 290 27.11 5.06 -18.33
N ARG A 291 28.31 5.64 -18.44
CA ARG A 291 29.55 4.85 -18.55
C ARG A 291 29.80 4.01 -17.31
N GLU A 292 29.58 4.57 -16.11
CA GLU A 292 29.66 3.82 -14.85
C GLU A 292 28.67 2.64 -14.81
N GLN A 293 27.41 2.85 -15.22
CA GLN A 293 26.41 1.78 -15.28
C GLN A 293 26.76 0.68 -16.27
N VAL A 294 27.30 1.03 -17.44
CA VAL A 294 27.75 0.05 -18.44
C VAL A 294 28.94 -0.74 -17.90
N ALA A 295 29.94 -0.07 -17.34
CA ALA A 295 31.10 -0.72 -16.73
C ALA A 295 30.70 -1.66 -15.56
N ALA A 296 29.75 -1.24 -14.73
CA ALA A 296 29.23 -2.07 -13.64
C ALA A 296 28.47 -3.31 -14.16
N LYS A 297 27.69 -3.17 -15.25
CA LYS A 297 27.02 -4.31 -15.91
C LYS A 297 28.02 -5.29 -16.52
N GLU A 298 29.06 -4.78 -17.19
CA GLU A 298 30.13 -5.60 -17.75
C GLU A 298 30.92 -6.33 -16.66
N ALA A 299 31.22 -5.66 -15.53
CA ALA A 299 31.87 -6.28 -14.37
C ALA A 299 31.02 -7.43 -13.78
N HIS A 300 29.72 -7.20 -13.56
CA HIS A 300 28.82 -8.24 -13.05
C HIS A 300 28.61 -9.39 -14.03
N GLN A 301 28.57 -9.12 -15.33
CA GLN A 301 28.45 -10.17 -16.35
C GLN A 301 29.71 -11.03 -16.40
N THR A 302 30.89 -10.42 -16.25
CA THR A 302 32.18 -11.11 -16.21
C THR A 302 32.30 -11.98 -14.94
N GLU A 303 31.85 -11.48 -13.79
CA GLU A 303 31.87 -12.22 -12.53
C GLU A 303 30.95 -13.46 -12.53
N ARG A 304 29.82 -13.40 -13.26
CA ARG A 304 28.91 -14.55 -13.42
C ARG A 304 29.45 -15.66 -14.33
N LEU A 305 30.52 -15.43 -15.10
CA LEU A 305 30.92 -16.30 -16.21
C LEU A 305 32.03 -17.34 -15.96
N PRO A 306 32.55 -17.60 -14.74
CA PRO A 306 33.19 -18.91 -14.52
C PRO A 306 33.04 -19.48 -13.10
N ARG A 307 31.82 -19.86 -12.68
CA ARG A 307 31.67 -20.88 -11.61
C ARG A 307 30.74 -22.04 -11.93
N GLN A 308 29.82 -21.89 -12.90
CA GLN A 308 28.84 -22.96 -13.18
C GLN A 308 29.10 -23.79 -14.44
N LEU A 309 30.00 -23.39 -15.35
CA LEU A 309 30.34 -24.22 -16.51
C LEU A 309 31.36 -25.34 -16.22
N GLY A 310 31.96 -25.39 -15.02
CA GLY A 310 33.04 -26.34 -14.70
C GLY A 310 32.68 -27.53 -13.81
N THR A 311 31.62 -27.45 -12.99
CA THR A 311 31.37 -28.49 -11.98
C THR A 311 30.40 -29.58 -12.46
N HIS A 312 29.46 -29.29 -13.37
CA HIS A 312 28.53 -30.31 -13.86
C HIS A 312 29.14 -31.24 -14.94
N LEU A 313 30.21 -30.83 -15.62
CA LEU A 313 30.91 -31.67 -16.60
C LEU A 313 31.97 -32.60 -15.98
N LEU A 314 32.39 -32.36 -14.73
CA LEU A 314 33.37 -33.21 -14.03
C LEU A 314 32.74 -34.41 -13.30
N TRP A 315 31.41 -34.50 -13.21
CA TRP A 315 30.73 -35.63 -12.55
C TRP A 315 30.50 -36.85 -13.47
N ASN A 316 30.63 -36.70 -14.79
CA ASN A 316 30.32 -37.80 -15.71
C ASN A 316 31.49 -38.78 -15.97
N ASP A 317 32.73 -38.42 -15.60
CA ASP A 317 33.90 -39.28 -15.85
C ASP A 317 34.24 -40.25 -14.70
N LYS A 318 33.64 -40.08 -13.50
CA LYS A 318 33.89 -40.98 -12.36
C LYS A 318 32.94 -42.18 -12.25
N MET A 319 31.88 -42.26 -13.04
CA MET A 319 30.94 -43.40 -13.03
C MET A 319 31.33 -44.55 -13.98
N SER A 320 32.36 -44.41 -14.82
CA SER A 320 32.71 -45.43 -15.83
C SER A 320 33.79 -46.44 -15.40
N TYR A 321 34.47 -46.23 -14.26
CA TYR A 321 35.60 -47.09 -13.81
C TYR A 321 35.28 -47.99 -12.60
N GLY A 322 34.03 -48.42 -12.44
CA GLY A 322 33.58 -49.16 -11.25
C GLY A 322 32.92 -50.53 -11.46
N VAL A 323 32.93 -51.12 -12.66
CA VAL A 323 32.26 -52.42 -12.91
C VAL A 323 33.10 -53.36 -13.80
N LYS A 324 34.31 -53.71 -13.34
CA LYS A 324 35.03 -54.95 -13.67
C LYS A 324 35.91 -55.20 -12.44
N ILE A 325 35.68 -56.18 -11.57
CA ILE A 325 36.10 -57.58 -11.69
C ILE A 325 35.55 -58.28 -10.42
N ALA A 326 34.65 -59.25 -10.54
CA ALA A 326 34.40 -60.27 -9.51
C ALA A 326 33.64 -61.50 -10.08
N HIS A 327 34.13 -62.03 -11.18
CA HIS A 327 33.97 -63.44 -11.57
C HIS A 327 35.40 -63.88 -11.89
N GLY A 328 36.06 -64.84 -11.26
CA GLY A 328 35.68 -65.92 -10.36
C GLY A 328 36.69 -67.02 -10.66
N VAL A 329 37.44 -67.51 -9.69
CA VAL A 329 38.23 -68.76 -9.87
C VAL A 329 38.23 -69.51 -8.54
N LYS A 330 37.47 -70.60 -8.53
CA LYS A 330 37.70 -71.78 -7.69
C LYS A 330 38.84 -72.58 -8.31
N ALA A 331 39.78 -73.05 -7.49
CA ALA A 331 40.41 -74.36 -7.58
C ALA A 331 40.95 -74.70 -6.19
#